data_AF-A0A096BC52-F1
#
_entry.id   AF-A0A096BC52-F1
#
_cell.length_a   1.000
_cell.length_b   1.000
_cell.length_c   1.000
_cell.angle_alpha   90.00
_cell.angle_beta   90.00
_cell.angle_gamma   90.00
#
_symmetry.space_group_name_H-M   'P 1'
#
loop_
_entity.id
_entity.type
_entity.pdbx_description
1 polymer ?
#
loop_
_entity_poly.entity_id
_entity_poly.type
_entity_poly.pdbx_seq_one_letter_code
_entity_poly.pdbx_strand_id
1 'polypeptide(L)' 'MRHQYTRAELEQLPKEHPVWIEGVGLRQLQWGGLEIAEGCRDGNLYCKHIKPFSLELYGQYWTAFDGPPEEVENA' A
#
# COMPACT_ATOMS: atom_id res chain seq x y z
N MET A 1 6.95 11.82 -9.22
CA MET A 1 5.62 11.85 -8.58
C MET A 1 5.06 10.44 -8.58
N ARG A 2 5.01 9.79 -7.42
CA ARG A 2 4.57 8.38 -7.29
C ARG A 2 3.06 8.24 -7.51
N HIS A 3 2.62 7.12 -8.07
CA HIS A 3 1.21 6.81 -8.29
C HIS A 3 0.61 6.20 -7.03
N GLN A 4 -0.40 6.84 -6.45
CA GLN A 4 -1.19 6.25 -5.38
C GLN A 4 -2.27 5.38 -6.00
N TYR A 5 -2.28 4.10 -5.64
CA TYR A 5 -3.31 3.19 -6.15
C TYR A 5 -4.70 3.61 -5.64
N THR A 6 -5.71 3.51 -6.49
CA THR A 6 -7.10 3.52 -6.03
C THR A 6 -7.46 2.13 -5.49
N ARG A 7 -8.55 2.05 -4.72
CA ARG A 7 -9.07 0.75 -4.28
C ARG A 7 -9.34 -0.20 -5.46
N ALA A 8 -9.93 0.33 -6.54
CA ALA A 8 -10.25 -0.45 -7.72
C ALA A 8 -8.99 -0.99 -8.43
N GLU A 9 -7.90 -0.22 -8.43
CA GLU A 9 -6.61 -0.67 -8.96
C GLU A 9 -5.99 -1.76 -8.08
N LEU A 10 -6.06 -1.61 -6.75
CA LEU A 10 -5.59 -2.65 -5.81
C LEU A 10 -6.32 -3.98 -6.02
N GLU A 11 -7.62 -3.95 -6.26
CA GLU A 11 -8.44 -5.13 -6.54
C GLU A 11 -8.06 -5.82 -7.87
N GLN A 12 -7.42 -5.10 -8.79
CA GLN A 12 -7.00 -5.58 -10.11
C GLN A 12 -5.49 -5.84 -10.23
N LEU A 13 -4.73 -5.67 -9.15
CA LEU A 13 -3.29 -5.91 -9.18
C LEU A 13 -2.99 -7.35 -9.57
N PRO A 14 -1.96 -7.58 -10.42
CA PRO A 14 -1.52 -8.92 -10.70
C PRO A 14 -0.97 -9.58 -9.43
N LYS A 15 -0.96 -10.92 -9.42
CA LYS A 15 -0.34 -11.67 -8.34
C LYS A 15 1.17 -11.39 -8.30
N GLU A 16 1.72 -11.29 -7.09
CA GLU A 16 3.15 -11.00 -6.84
C GLU A 16 3.58 -9.60 -7.33
N HIS A 17 2.73 -8.59 -7.12
CA HIS A 17 3.01 -7.22 -7.54
C HIS A 17 3.73 -6.41 -6.44
N PRO A 18 4.89 -5.78 -6.71
CA PRO A 18 5.54 -4.89 -5.76
C PRO A 18 4.67 -3.68 -5.44
N VAL A 19 4.51 -3.37 -4.15
CA VAL A 19 3.69 -2.25 -3.68
C VAL A 19 4.35 -1.60 -2.47
N TRP A 20 4.37 -0.27 -2.44
CA TRP A 20 4.80 0.47 -1.26
C TRP A 20 3.58 0.81 -0.40
N ILE A 21 3.51 0.29 0.82
CA ILE A 21 2.39 0.51 1.73
C ILE A 21 2.79 1.51 2.79
N GLU A 22 1.93 2.48 3.05
CA GLU A 22 2.10 3.48 4.11
C GLU A 22 0.92 3.48 5.05
N GLY A 23 1.19 3.55 6.36
CA GLY A 23 0.19 3.89 7.35
C GLY A 23 -0.04 5.41 7.39
N VAL A 24 -1.31 5.82 7.38
CA VAL A 24 -1.73 7.24 7.29
C VAL A 24 -2.81 7.56 8.33
N GLY A 25 -3.15 8.84 8.48
CA GLY A 25 -4.25 9.31 9.32
C GLY A 25 -3.95 9.42 10.82
N LEU A 26 -3.18 8.49 11.41
CA LEU A 26 -2.75 8.56 12.82
C LEU A 26 -1.24 8.66 12.93
N ARG A 27 -0.74 9.57 13.77
CA ARG A 27 0.72 9.74 14.02
C ARG A 27 1.40 8.44 14.46
N GLN A 28 0.76 7.63 15.32
CA GLN A 28 1.32 6.34 15.74
C GLN A 28 1.33 5.26 14.64
N LEU A 29 0.61 5.48 13.54
CA LEU A 29 0.58 4.60 12.38
C LEU A 29 1.42 5.16 11.23
N GLN A 30 2.27 6.17 11.44
CA GLN A 30 3.20 6.62 10.41
C GLN A 30 4.34 5.62 10.26
N TRP A 31 4.21 4.73 9.28
CA TRP A 31 5.20 3.76 8.85
C TRP A 31 5.09 3.58 7.34
N GLY A 32 6.13 3.07 6.70
CA GLY A 32 6.14 2.78 5.26
C GLY A 32 7.08 1.62 4.95
N GLY A 33 6.71 0.78 3.98
CA GLY A 33 7.52 -0.37 3.60
C GLY A 33 7.16 -0.95 2.23
N LEU A 34 8.19 -1.49 1.56
CA LEU A 34 8.02 -2.19 0.29
C LEU A 34 7.56 -3.62 0.57
N GLU A 35 6.49 -4.03 -0.10
CA GLU A 35 5.90 -5.35 0.03
C GLU A 35 5.55 -5.95 -1.33
N ILE A 36 5.15 -7.22 -1.31
CA ILE A 36 4.66 -7.93 -2.48
C ILE A 36 3.19 -8.27 -2.26
N ALA A 37 2.31 -7.65 -3.04
CA ALA A 37 0.89 -7.95 -3.08
C ALA A 37 0.65 -9.31 -3.75
N GLU A 38 -0.08 -10.19 -3.07
CA GLU A 38 -0.54 -11.47 -3.62
C GLU A 38 -1.94 -11.37 -4.24
N GLY A 39 -2.56 -10.20 -4.15
CA GLY A 39 -3.89 -9.88 -4.67
C GLY A 39 -4.90 -9.55 -3.57
N CYS A 40 -6.10 -9.13 -4.00
CA CYS A 40 -7.22 -8.85 -3.11
C CYS A 40 -8.19 -10.03 -3.04
N ARG A 41 -8.55 -10.45 -1.82
CA ARG A 41 -9.58 -11.48 -1.57
C ARG A 41 -10.32 -11.14 -0.26
N ASP A 42 -11.61 -11.43 -0.23
CA ASP A 42 -12.47 -11.21 0.95
C ASP A 42 -12.37 -9.78 1.55
N GLY A 43 -12.30 -8.77 0.68
CA GLY A 43 -12.20 -7.36 1.10
C GLY A 43 -10.85 -6.96 1.71
N ASN A 44 -9.80 -7.78 1.55
CA ASN A 44 -8.47 -7.52 2.08
C ASN A 44 -7.40 -7.62 0.97
N LEU A 45 -6.40 -6.74 1.02
CA LEU A 45 -5.15 -6.88 0.27
C LEU A 45 -4.22 -7.83 1.03
N TYR A 46 -3.81 -8.93 0.41
CA TYR A 46 -2.86 -9.87 0.99
C TYR A 46 -1.44 -9.55 0.54
N CYS A 47 -0.50 -9.59 1.48
CA CYS A 47 0.91 -9.35 1.25
C CYS A 47 1.73 -10.57 1.72
N LYS A 48 2.87 -10.80 1.07
CA LYS A 48 3.67 -12.03 1.27
C LYS A 48 4.21 -12.21 2.70
N HIS A 49 4.64 -11.14 3.36
CA HIS A 49 5.37 -11.24 4.64
C HIS A 49 4.64 -10.65 5.84
N ILE A 50 3.50 -10.00 5.61
CA ILE A 50 2.79 -9.24 6.62
C ILE A 50 1.30 -9.55 6.62
N LYS A 51 0.61 -9.08 7.67
CA LYS A 51 -0.83 -9.31 7.80
C LYS A 51 -1.59 -8.63 6.66
N PRO A 52 -2.74 -9.19 6.25
CA PRO A 52 -3.57 -8.57 5.22
C PRO A 52 -4.10 -7.21 5.68
N PHE A 53 -4.33 -6.32 4.73
CA PHE A 53 -4.89 -5.00 4.96
C PHE A 53 -6.34 -4.93 4.52
N SER A 54 -7.23 -4.53 5.43
CA SER A 54 -8.64 -4.33 5.09
C SER A 54 -8.81 -3.16 4.13
N LEU A 55 -9.47 -3.41 3.00
CA LEU A 55 -9.82 -2.39 2.00
C LEU A 55 -10.88 -1.41 2.51
N GLU A 56 -11.59 -1.73 3.59
CA GLU A 56 -12.50 -0.79 4.26
C GLU A 56 -11.75 0.33 4.97
N LEU A 57 -10.51 0.07 5.39
CA LEU A 57 -9.65 1.05 6.07
C LEU A 57 -8.74 1.82 5.09
N TYR A 58 -8.86 1.53 3.79
CA TYR A 58 -8.05 2.15 2.75
C TYR A 58 -8.33 3.66 2.65
N GLY A 59 -7.26 4.46 2.57
CA GLY A 59 -7.34 5.93 2.54
C GLY A 59 -7.60 6.59 3.89
N GLN A 60 -8.04 5.83 4.90
CA GLN A 60 -8.23 6.34 6.27
C GLN A 60 -7.04 6.00 7.18
N TYR A 61 -6.55 4.77 7.12
CA TYR A 61 -5.48 4.28 8.00
C TYR A 61 -4.25 3.77 7.26
N TRP A 62 -4.38 3.45 5.98
CA TRP A 62 -3.27 3.06 5.15
C TRP A 62 -3.53 3.41 3.68
N THR A 63 -2.46 3.53 2.91
CA THR A 63 -2.52 3.71 1.45
C THR A 63 -1.39 2.93 0.78
N ALA A 64 -1.42 2.82 -0.55
CA ALA A 64 -0.49 2.05 -1.34
C ALA A 64 -0.04 2.83 -2.58
N PHE A 65 1.23 2.68 -2.94
CA PHE A 65 1.87 3.35 -4.07
C PHE A 65 2.65 2.37 -4.94
N ASP A 66 2.90 2.77 -6.19
CA ASP A 66 3.75 2.05 -7.15
C ASP A 66 5.23 2.00 -6.76
N GLY A 67 5.66 2.84 -5.82
CA GLY A 67 7.03 2.85 -5.31
C GLY A 67 7.21 3.67 -4.03
N PRO A 68 8.41 3.58 -3.40
CA PRO A 68 8.75 4.40 -2.25
C PRO A 68 8.70 5.90 -2.58
N PRO A 69 8.62 6.78 -1.58
CA PRO A 69 8.75 8.21 -1.82
C PRO A 69 10.08 8.51 -2.53
N GLU A 70 10.06 9.43 -3.49
CA GLU A 70 11.27 9.95 -4.10
C GLU A 70 12.13 10.59 -2.99
N GLU A 71 13.38 10.15 -2.86
CA GLU A 71 14.34 10.83 -1.99
C GLU A 71 14.51 12.25 -2.53
N VAL A 72 14.06 13.24 -1.75
CA VAL A 72 14.37 14.64 -2.06
C VAL A 72 15.84 14.82 -1.72
N GLU A 73 16.70 14.65 -2.73
CA GLU A 73 18.10 15.06 -2.65
C GLU A 73 18.08 16.58 -2.42
N ASN A 74 18.31 17.00 -1.17
CA ASN A 74 18.41 18.42 -0.84
C ASN A 74 19.61 19.00 -1.58
N ALA A 75 19.33 19.74 -2.66
CA ALA A 75 20.30 20.56 -3.38
C ALA A 75 20.66 21.83 -2.58
#